data_AF-A0A952FVK9-F1
#
_entry.id   AF-A0A952FVK9-F1
#
_cell.length_a   1.000
_cell.length_b   1.000
_cell.length_c   1.000
_cell.angle_alpha   90.00
_cell.angle_beta   90.00
_cell.angle_gamma   90.00
#
_symmetry.space_group_name_H-M   'P 1'
#
loop_
_entity.id
_entity.type
_entity.pdbx_description
1 polymer ?
#
loop_
_entity_poly.entity_id
_entity_poly.type
_entity_poly.pdbx_seq_one_letter_code
_entity_poly.pdbx_strand_id
1 'polypeptide(L)'
;TQIYIARHETKGWHIAQVSHWKNYRWDFGGGGSLNAELFVSGAEPAGKGLLRVPVIRLGQSIDFIVRADTLETVEERPVVSLADRLKKTIAVPDGMQLNVVDAAGEGDTLYALAWAARPPHRDQPSADIPDPTTLVFMTLKTAK
;
A
#
# COMPACT_ATOMS: atom_id res chain seq x y z
N THR A 1 10.06 12.63 -8.37
CA THR A 1 9.18 11.60 -8.94
C THR A 1 7.75 11.94 -8.57
N GLN A 2 6.81 11.86 -9.50
CA GLN A 2 5.39 12.17 -9.29
C GLN A 2 4.52 11.07 -9.87
N ILE A 3 3.30 10.94 -9.36
CA ILE A 3 2.27 10.03 -9.83
C ILE A 3 1.40 10.75 -10.84
N TYR A 4 1.15 10.08 -11.95
CA TYR A 4 0.20 10.48 -12.97
C TYR A 4 -0.82 9.38 -13.16
N ILE A 5 -2.04 9.77 -13.50
CA ILE A 5 -3.04 8.85 -14.04
C ILE A 5 -3.33 9.21 -15.49
N ALA A 6 -3.69 8.19 -16.26
CA ALA A 6 -4.04 8.34 -17.66
C ALA A 6 -5.37 7.63 -17.93
N ARG A 7 -6.26 8.29 -18.67
CA ARG A 7 -7.51 7.72 -19.16
C ARG A 7 -7.60 7.91 -20.67
N HIS A 8 -8.00 6.86 -21.38
CA HIS A 8 -8.30 6.97 -22.79
C HIS A 8 -9.70 7.58 -22.98
N GLU A 9 -9.78 8.68 -23.71
CA GLU A 9 -11.00 9.40 -24.09
C GLU A 9 -11.18 9.40 -25.60
N THR A 10 -12.29 9.92 -26.10
CA THR A 10 -12.64 9.89 -27.54
C THR A 10 -11.58 10.54 -28.44
N LYS A 11 -10.78 11.48 -27.91
CA LYS A 11 -9.73 12.20 -28.65
C LYS A 11 -8.31 11.75 -28.29
N GLY A 12 -8.15 10.65 -27.54
CA GLY A 12 -6.86 10.10 -27.13
C GLY A 12 -6.67 10.05 -25.61
N TRP A 13 -5.42 9.90 -25.18
CA TRP A 13 -5.08 9.82 -23.76
C TRP A 13 -5.12 11.18 -23.08
N HIS A 14 -5.95 11.29 -22.05
CA HIS A 14 -5.93 12.39 -21.09
C HIS A 14 -5.08 11.97 -19.88
N ILE A 15 -4.03 12.74 -19.58
CA ILE A 15 -3.05 12.45 -18.52
C ILE A 15 -3.08 13.58 -17.50
N ALA A 16 -3.20 13.25 -16.22
CA ALA A 16 -3.24 14.21 -15.11
C ALA A 16 -2.24 13.83 -14.01
N GLN A 17 -1.55 14.82 -13.45
CA GLN A 17 -0.69 14.64 -12.29
C GLN A 17 -1.54 14.60 -11.03
N VAL A 18 -1.36 13.58 -10.18
CA VAL A 18 -2.16 13.43 -8.95
C VAL A 18 -1.37 13.74 -7.68
N SER A 19 -0.06 13.49 -7.68
CA SER A 19 0.80 13.86 -6.56
C SER A 19 1.43 15.23 -6.77
N HIS A 20 1.58 16.01 -5.70
CA HIS A 20 2.23 17.32 -5.74
C HIS A 20 3.42 17.40 -4.79
N TRP A 21 4.14 16.28 -4.63
CA TRP A 21 5.19 16.12 -3.65
C TRP A 21 6.35 17.08 -3.89
N LYS A 22 6.79 17.75 -2.82
CA LYS A 22 7.98 18.62 -2.85
C LYS A 22 9.17 17.83 -2.35
N ASN A 23 10.35 18.09 -2.92
CA ASN A 23 11.63 17.53 -2.48
C ASN A 23 11.70 15.99 -2.51
N TYR A 24 10.96 15.33 -3.41
CA TYR A 24 11.01 13.88 -3.59
C TYR A 24 11.49 13.49 -4.99
N ARG A 25 12.56 12.71 -5.04
CA ARG A 25 13.09 12.07 -6.26
C ARG A 25 13.53 10.67 -5.89
N TRP A 26 12.94 9.69 -6.57
CA TRP A 26 13.44 8.33 -6.60
C TRP A 26 14.15 8.12 -7.93
N ASP A 27 15.45 7.87 -7.88
CA ASP A 27 16.29 7.55 -9.02
C ASP A 27 16.34 6.02 -9.15
N PHE A 28 15.46 5.46 -9.99
CA PHE A 28 15.36 4.02 -10.16
C PHE A 28 16.42 3.53 -11.16
N GLY A 29 17.29 2.61 -10.73
CA GLY A 29 18.36 2.05 -11.55
C GLY A 29 19.19 0.98 -10.82
N GLY A 30 20.03 0.26 -11.57
CA GLY A 30 20.90 -0.82 -11.07
C GLY A 30 20.61 -2.18 -11.72
N GLY A 31 21.60 -3.09 -11.72
CA GLY A 31 21.53 -4.40 -12.38
C GLY A 31 20.92 -5.54 -11.55
N GLY A 32 20.16 -5.24 -10.49
CA GLY A 32 19.60 -6.23 -9.56
C GLY A 32 18.31 -5.76 -8.89
N SER A 33 17.92 -6.36 -7.76
CA SER A 33 16.67 -6.02 -7.05
C SER A 33 16.60 -4.54 -6.66
N LEU A 34 15.65 -3.83 -7.25
CA LEU A 34 15.42 -2.41 -6.97
C LEU A 34 14.99 -2.21 -5.52
N ASN A 35 15.58 -1.23 -4.84
CA ASN A 35 15.01 -0.73 -3.59
C ASN A 35 13.82 0.16 -3.94
N ALA A 36 12.65 -0.46 -4.10
CA ALA A 36 11.44 0.25 -4.50
C ALA A 36 10.97 1.18 -3.36
N GLU A 37 11.19 2.48 -3.54
CA GLU A 37 10.66 3.52 -2.65
C GLU A 37 9.21 3.85 -2.96
N LEU A 38 8.71 3.43 -4.13
CA LEU A 38 7.42 3.83 -4.66
C LEU A 38 6.73 2.67 -5.37
N PHE A 39 5.50 2.37 -4.96
CA PHE A 39 4.59 1.46 -5.62
C PHE A 39 3.29 2.18 -5.97
N VAL A 40 2.76 1.94 -7.16
CA VAL A 40 1.53 2.56 -7.65
C VAL A 40 0.60 1.45 -8.12
N SER A 41 -0.59 1.40 -7.54
CA SER A 41 -1.65 0.49 -7.98
C SER A 41 -2.54 1.15 -9.03
N GLY A 42 -3.34 0.32 -9.71
CA GLY A 42 -4.37 0.83 -10.63
C GLY A 42 -5.40 1.71 -9.92
N ALA A 43 -6.03 2.62 -10.66
CA ALA A 43 -7.13 3.41 -10.14
C ALA A 43 -8.38 2.52 -9.93
N GLU A 44 -9.07 2.71 -8.82
CA GLU A 44 -10.22 1.93 -8.40
C GLU A 44 -11.44 2.84 -8.17
N PRO A 45 -12.68 2.38 -8.43
CA PRO A 45 -13.87 3.15 -8.08
C PRO A 45 -13.98 3.41 -6.56
N ALA A 46 -14.19 4.67 -6.17
CA ALA A 46 -14.41 5.08 -4.78
C ALA A 46 -15.86 5.54 -4.50
N GLY A 47 -16.76 5.34 -5.46
CA GLY A 47 -18.16 5.76 -5.39
C GLY A 47 -18.36 7.26 -5.67
N LYS A 48 -19.61 7.68 -5.91
CA LYS A 48 -20.01 9.09 -6.10
C LYS A 48 -19.18 9.86 -7.16
N GLY A 49 -18.77 9.20 -8.23
CA GLY A 49 -17.96 9.82 -9.28
C GLY A 49 -16.51 10.09 -8.86
N LEU A 50 -15.99 9.35 -7.89
CA LEU A 50 -14.60 9.42 -7.44
C LEU A 50 -13.83 8.15 -7.79
N LEU A 51 -12.53 8.32 -7.98
CA LEU A 51 -11.53 7.26 -8.10
C LEU A 51 -10.58 7.33 -6.90
N ARG A 52 -10.12 6.17 -6.45
CA ARG A 52 -9.02 6.00 -5.51
C ARG A 52 -7.80 5.52 -6.28
N VAL A 53 -6.64 6.13 -6.04
CA VAL A 53 -5.36 5.68 -6.58
C VAL A 53 -4.46 5.31 -5.40
N PRO A 54 -4.34 4.01 -5.08
CA PRO A 54 -3.49 3.55 -3.98
C PRO A 54 -2.01 3.64 -4.35
N VAL A 55 -1.21 4.22 -3.46
CA VAL A 55 0.23 4.41 -3.63
C VAL A 55 0.92 4.03 -2.33
N ILE A 56 2.09 3.39 -2.41
CA ILE A 56 2.99 3.23 -1.26
C ILE A 56 4.24 4.05 -1.55
N ARG A 57 4.54 5.03 -0.70
CA ARG A 57 5.76 5.84 -0.78
C ARG A 57 6.56 5.71 0.50
N LEU A 58 7.82 5.27 0.39
CA LEU A 58 8.74 5.06 1.51
C LEU A 58 8.09 4.21 2.63
N GLY A 59 7.36 3.16 2.23
CA GLY A 59 6.62 2.27 3.14
C GLY A 59 5.28 2.81 3.64
N GLN A 60 4.93 4.08 3.41
CA GLN A 60 3.63 4.65 3.80
C GLN A 60 2.61 4.48 2.68
N SER A 61 1.50 3.79 2.98
CA SER A 61 0.33 3.76 2.10
C SER A 61 -0.37 5.13 2.07
N ILE A 62 -0.73 5.58 0.89
CA ILE A 62 -1.37 6.87 0.59
C ILE A 62 -2.48 6.60 -0.43
N ASP A 63 -3.67 7.14 -0.18
CA ASP A 63 -4.75 7.20 -1.16
C ASP A 63 -4.78 8.59 -1.77
N PHE A 64 -4.73 8.67 -3.11
CA PHE A 64 -5.19 9.85 -3.83
C PHE A 64 -6.64 9.66 -4.22
N ILE A 65 -7.50 10.58 -3.79
CA ILE A 65 -8.90 10.64 -4.20
C ILE A 65 -9.00 11.64 -5.34
N VAL A 66 -9.61 11.21 -6.44
CA VAL A 66 -9.61 11.92 -7.71
C VAL A 66 -11.02 11.98 -8.27
N ARG A 67 -11.41 13.09 -8.90
CA ARG A 67 -12.67 13.17 -9.63
C ARG A 67 -12.63 12.29 -10.88
N ALA A 68 -13.63 11.44 -11.05
CA ALA A 68 -13.67 10.53 -12.17
C ALA A 68 -13.87 11.25 -13.50
N ASP A 69 -14.52 12.41 -13.56
CA ASP A 69 -14.79 13.15 -14.79
C ASP A 69 -13.60 14.01 -15.26
N THR A 70 -12.93 14.71 -14.34
CA THR A 70 -11.85 15.66 -14.66
C THR A 70 -10.44 15.13 -14.41
N LEU A 71 -10.29 14.04 -13.65
CA LEU A 71 -9.00 13.54 -13.14
C LEU A 71 -8.30 14.48 -12.16
N GLU A 72 -9.00 15.50 -11.64
CA GLU A 72 -8.47 16.40 -10.63
C GLU A 72 -8.38 15.73 -9.25
N THR A 73 -7.25 15.91 -8.58
CA THR A 73 -7.07 15.43 -7.20
C THR A 73 -7.94 16.23 -6.24
N VAL A 74 -8.77 15.51 -5.49
CA VAL A 74 -9.61 16.05 -4.41
C VAL A 74 -8.85 16.00 -3.09
N GLU A 75 -8.16 14.90 -2.82
CA GLU A 75 -7.50 14.65 -1.53
C GLU A 75 -6.29 13.73 -1.73
N GLU A 76 -5.23 13.98 -0.95
CA GLU A 76 -4.16 13.03 -0.68
C GLU A 76 -4.22 12.71 0.81
N ARG A 77 -4.36 11.42 1.17
CA ARG A 77 -4.46 11.03 2.57
C ARG A 77 -3.63 9.79 2.90
N PRO A 78 -2.93 9.78 4.06
CA PRO A 78 -2.27 8.57 4.52
C PRO A 78 -3.31 7.51 4.88
N VAL A 79 -2.99 6.26 4.55
CA VAL A 79 -3.79 5.09 4.91
C VAL A 79 -3.11 4.35 6.04
N VAL A 80 -3.85 4.10 7.11
CA VAL A 80 -3.42 3.15 8.14
C VAL A 80 -3.60 1.75 7.58
N SER A 81 -2.52 1.01 7.39
CA SER A 81 -2.58 -0.34 6.84
C SER A 81 -3.31 -1.30 7.80
N LEU A 82 -3.78 -2.43 7.28
CA LEU A 82 -4.34 -3.47 8.14
C LEU A 82 -3.30 -3.97 9.16
N ALA A 83 -2.04 -4.11 8.74
CA ALA A 83 -0.92 -4.42 9.64
C ALA A 83 -0.80 -3.39 10.78
N ASP A 84 -0.85 -2.09 10.49
CA ASP A 84 -0.74 -1.06 11.54
C ASP A 84 -1.92 -1.09 12.52
N ARG A 85 -3.13 -1.42 12.05
CA ARG A 85 -4.27 -1.64 12.94
C ARG A 85 -4.06 -2.87 13.83
N LEU A 86 -3.59 -3.96 13.25
CA LEU A 86 -3.42 -5.24 13.95
C LEU A 86 -2.22 -5.26 14.91
N LYS A 87 -1.23 -4.38 14.76
CA LYS A 87 -0.13 -4.20 15.73
C LYS A 87 -0.60 -3.87 17.15
N LYS A 88 -1.84 -3.38 17.31
CA LYS A 88 -2.46 -3.13 18.63
C LYS A 88 -2.91 -4.40 19.34
N THR A 89 -3.05 -5.51 18.60
CA THR A 89 -3.61 -6.77 19.08
C THR A 89 -2.61 -7.92 18.97
N ILE A 90 -1.74 -7.88 17.95
CA ILE A 90 -0.72 -8.89 17.69
C ILE A 90 0.63 -8.35 18.14
N ALA A 91 1.29 -9.06 19.04
CA ALA A 91 2.64 -8.72 19.48
C ALA A 91 3.62 -8.82 18.31
N VAL A 92 4.46 -7.80 18.15
CA VAL A 92 5.54 -7.76 17.17
C VAL A 92 6.84 -7.61 17.93
N PRO A 93 7.71 -8.63 17.95
CA PRO A 93 9.03 -8.53 18.58
C PRO A 93 9.89 -7.43 17.97
N ASP A 94 10.85 -6.94 18.74
CA ASP A 94 11.78 -5.91 18.29
C ASP A 94 12.54 -6.34 17.02
N GLY A 95 12.68 -5.41 16.08
CA GLY A 95 13.33 -5.67 14.79
C GLY A 95 12.50 -6.49 13.80
N MET A 96 11.24 -6.81 14.12
CA MET A 96 10.30 -7.44 13.20
C MET A 96 9.23 -6.47 12.70
N GLN A 97 8.59 -6.83 11.59
CA GLN A 97 7.41 -6.19 11.04
C GLN A 97 6.24 -7.16 11.05
N LEU A 98 5.03 -6.65 11.27
CA LEU A 98 3.81 -7.42 11.08
C LEU A 98 3.49 -7.49 9.58
N ASN A 99 3.52 -8.69 9.02
CA ASN A 99 3.07 -8.96 7.68
C ASN A 99 1.61 -9.41 7.76
N VAL A 100 0.80 -8.95 6.80
CA VAL A 100 -0.61 -9.32 6.69
C VAL A 100 -0.93 -9.60 5.24
N VAL A 101 -1.60 -10.71 4.99
CA VAL A 101 -2.31 -10.96 3.73
C VAL A 101 -3.79 -11.13 4.04
N ASP A 102 -4.63 -10.54 3.21
CA ASP A 102 -6.07 -10.55 3.41
C ASP A 102 -6.82 -10.98 2.15
N ALA A 103 -8.03 -11.49 2.36
CA ALA A 103 -8.94 -11.93 1.32
C ALA A 103 -10.37 -11.61 1.72
N ALA A 104 -11.14 -11.08 0.78
CA ALA A 104 -12.58 -10.86 0.97
C ALA A 104 -13.30 -12.19 1.17
N GLY A 105 -14.16 -12.26 2.18
CA GLY A 105 -15.09 -13.36 2.42
C GLY A 105 -16.51 -13.00 1.96
N GLU A 106 -17.50 -13.79 2.39
CA GLU A 106 -18.90 -13.49 2.12
C GLU A 106 -19.38 -12.27 2.91
N GLY A 107 -20.18 -11.41 2.25
CA GLY A 107 -20.77 -10.23 2.84
C GLY A 107 -19.72 -9.19 3.25
N ASP A 108 -19.73 -8.81 4.53
CA ASP A 108 -18.81 -7.85 5.15
C ASP A 108 -17.61 -8.54 5.84
N THR A 109 -17.31 -9.78 5.46
CA THR A 109 -16.23 -10.56 6.08
C THR A 109 -14.89 -10.32 5.38
N LEU A 110 -13.83 -10.15 6.16
CA LEU A 110 -12.45 -10.10 5.69
C LEU A 110 -11.64 -11.17 6.43
N TYR A 111 -11.06 -12.10 5.70
CA TYR A 111 -10.10 -13.06 6.25
C TYR A 111 -8.70 -12.47 6.20
N ALA A 112 -7.94 -12.63 7.28
CA ALA A 112 -6.56 -12.17 7.34
C ALA A 112 -5.65 -13.23 7.94
N LEU A 113 -4.48 -13.42 7.34
CA LEU A 113 -3.35 -14.12 7.92
C LEU A 113 -2.30 -13.08 8.31
N ALA A 114 -1.86 -13.10 9.57
CA ALA A 114 -0.92 -12.14 10.12
C ALA A 114 0.23 -12.84 10.86
N TRP A 115 1.47 -12.39 10.63
CA TRP A 115 2.66 -12.93 11.28
C TRP A 115 3.76 -11.90 11.40
N ALA A 116 4.50 -11.91 12.50
CA ALA A 116 5.70 -11.10 12.67
C ALA A 116 6.89 -11.79 12.00
N ALA A 117 7.70 -11.05 11.25
CA ALA A 117 8.97 -11.54 10.73
C ALA A 117 9.95 -10.38 10.56
N ARG A 118 11.25 -10.67 10.49
CA ARG A 118 12.26 -9.66 10.14
C ARG A 118 11.99 -9.09 8.74
N PRO A 119 12.34 -7.82 8.48
CA PRO A 119 12.24 -7.25 7.15
C PRO A 119 13.15 -7.99 6.17
N PRO A 120 12.93 -7.85 4.85
CA PRO A 120 13.81 -8.43 3.83
C PRO A 120 15.28 -8.06 4.07
N HIS A 121 16.16 -9.07 4.14
CA HIS A 121 17.57 -8.88 4.47
C HIS A 121 18.52 -8.97 3.26
N ARG A 122 18.01 -8.82 2.03
CA ARG A 122 18.81 -8.75 0.78
C ARG A 122 19.92 -9.82 0.66
N ASP A 123 19.55 -11.08 0.90
CA ASP A 123 20.47 -12.23 0.89
C ASP A 123 21.66 -12.11 1.86
N GLN A 124 21.59 -11.23 2.85
CA GLN A 124 22.59 -11.12 3.91
C GLN A 124 22.34 -12.17 4.99
N PRO A 125 23.41 -12.74 5.57
CA PRO A 125 23.29 -13.72 6.63
C PRO A 125 22.60 -13.10 7.86
N SER A 126 21.76 -13.89 8.55
CA SER A 126 21.23 -13.48 9.85
C SER A 126 22.31 -13.66 10.92
N ALA A 127 22.42 -12.69 11.84
CA ALA A 127 23.38 -12.78 12.95
C ALA A 127 22.98 -13.83 14.01
N ASP A 128 21.68 -14.11 14.09
CA ASP A 128 21.05 -14.96 15.09
C ASP A 128 19.79 -15.63 14.49
N ILE A 129 19.25 -16.60 15.22
CA ILE A 129 17.98 -17.26 14.93
C ILE A 129 16.99 -16.78 15.99
N PRO A 130 16.01 -15.91 15.64
CA PRO A 130 15.04 -15.43 16.62
C PRO A 130 14.08 -16.54 17.05
N ASP A 131 13.43 -16.34 18.19
CA ASP A 131 12.34 -17.21 18.63
C ASP A 131 11.21 -17.26 17.59
N PRO A 132 10.51 -18.41 17.47
CA PRO A 132 9.42 -18.54 16.54
C PRO A 132 8.25 -17.62 16.91
N THR A 133 7.62 -17.04 15.90
CA THR A 133 6.42 -16.23 16.04
C THR A 133 5.18 -16.99 15.60
N THR A 134 4.03 -16.71 16.21
CA THR A 134 2.76 -17.31 15.83
C THR A 134 2.21 -16.73 14.53
N LEU A 135 1.81 -17.60 13.59
CA LEU A 135 0.94 -17.24 12.47
C LEU A 135 -0.51 -17.21 12.97
N VAL A 136 -1.17 -16.06 12.83
CA VAL A 136 -2.54 -15.84 13.32
C VAL A 136 -3.49 -15.76 12.13
N PHE A 137 -4.55 -16.57 12.17
CA PHE A 137 -5.70 -16.40 11.28
C PHE A 137 -6.80 -15.60 12.00
N MET A 138 -7.34 -14.59 11.32
CA MET A 138 -8.38 -13.72 11.86
C MET A 138 -9.55 -13.60 10.88
N THR A 139 -10.75 -13.56 11.45
CA THR A 139 -11.96 -13.14 10.74
C THR A 139 -12.34 -11.76 11.24
N LEU A 140 -12.31 -10.78 10.34
CA LEU A 140 -12.59 -9.38 10.61
C LEU A 140 -13.89 -8.99 9.92
N LYS A 141 -14.53 -7.92 10.43
CA LYS A 141 -15.64 -7.25 9.73
C LYS A 141 -15.08 -6.02 9.01
N THR A 142 -15.44 -5.84 7.75
CA THR A 142 -15.13 -4.60 7.02
C THR A 142 -15.91 -3.45 7.65
N ALA A 143 -15.23 -2.35 7.94
CA ALA A 143 -15.91 -1.14 8.37
C ALA A 143 -16.79 -0.64 7.22
N LYS A 144 -18.06 -0.33 7.51
CA LYS A 144 -18.97 0.34 6.57
C LYS A 144 -18.51 1.77 6.26
#